data_AF-A0A833FUZ5-F1
#
_entry.id   AF-A0A833FUZ5-F1
#
_cell.length_a   1.000
_cell.length_b   1.000
_cell.length_c   1.000
_cell.angle_alpha   90.00
_cell.angle_beta   90.00
_cell.angle_gamma   90.00
#
_symmetry.space_group_name_H-M   'P 1'
#
loop_
_entity.id
_entity.type
_entity.pdbx_description
1 polymer ?
#
loop_
_entity_poly.entity_id
_entity_poly.type
_entity_poly.pdbx_seq_one_letter_code
_entity_poly.pdbx_strand_id
1 'polypeptide(L)'
;STFQMIPAIMRKEMDRLMPGTDAAARTRQSEKESAAIIGFSSAIAAYGAFFIPKSYGTSIGLTGGPQAALVAFLIFYITCLAITWWFYTRRGGGLLHDIERGISPAKPAAPATQPV
;
A
#
# COMPACT_ATOMS: atom_id res chain seq x y z
N SER A 1 3.56 2.34 5.82
CA SER A 1 3.69 1.58 4.55
C SER A 1 2.31 1.14 4.10
N THR A 2 2.00 1.07 2.80
CA THR A 2 0.65 0.83 2.22
C THR A 2 -0.11 -0.34 2.87
N PHE A 3 0.60 -1.40 3.28
CA PHE A 3 0.07 -2.54 4.02
C PHE A 3 -0.61 -2.18 5.36
N GLN A 4 -0.19 -1.10 6.02
CA GLN A 4 -0.82 -0.58 7.24
C GLN A 4 -1.91 0.46 6.97
N MET A 5 -1.92 1.04 5.76
CA MET A 5 -2.86 2.08 5.35
C MET A 5 -4.19 1.50 4.85
N ILE A 6 -4.16 0.34 4.18
CA ILE A 6 -5.35 -0.38 3.71
C ILE A 6 -6.32 -0.72 4.87
N PRO A 7 -5.86 -1.29 6.01
CA PRO A 7 -6.75 -1.54 7.16
C PRO A 7 -7.36 -0.27 7.76
N ALA A 8 -6.62 0.84 7.77
CA ALA A 8 -7.12 2.12 8.28
C ALA A 8 -8.22 2.70 7.38
N ILE A 9 -8.09 2.58 6.06
CA ILE A 9 -9.11 3.01 5.09
C ILE A 9 -10.35 2.14 5.20
N MET A 10 -10.18 0.81 5.23
CA MET A 10 -11.32 -0.11 5.29
C MET A 10 -12.10 -0.01 6.60
N ARG A 11 -11.45 0.29 7.73
CA ARG A 11 -12.15 0.60 9.00
C ARG A 11 -13.10 1.79 8.84
N LYS A 12 -12.60 2.88 8.24
CA LYS A 12 -13.40 4.10 7.99
C LYS A 12 -14.54 3.87 6.99
N GLU A 13 -14.33 3.04 5.97
CA GLU A 13 -15.37 2.70 4.99
C GLU A 13 -16.46 1.81 5.61
N MET A 14 -16.08 0.85 6.45
CA MET A 14 -17.04 -0.04 7.14
C MET A 14 -17.88 0.70 8.19
N ASP A 15 -17.33 1.77 8.79
CA ASP A 15 -18.10 2.70 9.63
C ASP A 15 -19.24 3.38 8.88
N ARG A 16 -19.03 3.65 7.59
CA ARG A 16 -20.02 4.28 6.72
C ARG A 16 -21.01 3.27 6.13
N LEU A 17 -20.55 2.07 5.80
CA LEU A 17 -21.36 1.03 5.14
C LEU A 17 -22.26 0.26 6.10
N MET A 18 -21.87 0.14 7.38
CA MET A 18 -22.58 -0.68 8.37
C MET A 18 -22.92 0.10 9.66
N PRO A 19 -23.64 1.24 9.59
CA PRO A 19 -23.84 2.14 10.73
C PRO A 19 -24.58 1.52 11.91
N GLY A 20 -25.41 0.49 11.67
CA GLY A 20 -26.23 -0.19 12.69
C GLY A 20 -25.63 -1.47 13.29
N THR A 21 -24.42 -1.87 12.90
CA THR A 21 -23.77 -3.11 13.37
C THR A 21 -22.77 -2.84 14.48
N ASP A 22 -22.69 -3.76 15.45
CA ASP A 22 -21.77 -3.70 16.59
C ASP A 22 -20.31 -3.40 16.19
N ALA A 23 -19.62 -2.61 17.01
CA ALA A 23 -18.28 -2.11 16.71
C ALA A 23 -17.24 -3.23 16.55
N ALA A 24 -17.39 -4.34 17.27
CA ALA A 24 -16.50 -5.49 17.15
C ALA A 24 -16.72 -6.24 15.82
N ALA A 25 -17.98 -6.41 15.41
CA ALA A 25 -18.32 -7.05 14.14
C ALA A 25 -17.82 -6.23 12.93
N ARG A 26 -17.90 -4.91 13.02
CA ARG A 26 -17.44 -3.98 11.98
C ARG A 26 -15.91 -3.99 11.83
N THR A 27 -15.20 -3.98 12.95
CA THR A 27 -13.73 -4.12 12.97
C THR A 27 -13.31 -5.43 12.31
N ARG A 28 -13.94 -6.55 12.71
CA ARG A 28 -13.66 -7.86 12.13
C ARG A 28 -13.91 -7.92 10.63
N GLN A 29 -14.94 -7.23 10.12
CA GLN A 29 -15.21 -7.17 8.69
C GLN A 29 -14.14 -6.37 7.94
N SER A 30 -13.76 -5.20 8.46
CA SER A 30 -12.69 -4.39 7.86
C SER A 30 -11.35 -5.13 7.79
N GLU A 31 -11.03 -5.94 8.79
CA GLU A 31 -9.82 -6.76 8.83
C GLU A 31 -9.87 -7.89 7.80
N LYS A 32 -11.02 -8.56 7.64
CA LYS A 32 -11.20 -9.61 6.62
C LYS A 32 -11.01 -9.06 5.21
N GLU A 33 -11.66 -7.95 4.88
CA GLU A 33 -11.55 -7.33 3.55
C GLU A 33 -10.11 -6.88 3.27
N SER A 34 -9.46 -6.25 4.26
CA SER A 34 -8.06 -5.83 4.14
C SER A 34 -7.12 -7.02 3.96
N ALA A 35 -7.33 -8.10 4.72
CA ALA A 35 -6.56 -9.32 4.62
C ALA A 35 -6.73 -9.98 3.25
N ALA A 36 -7.94 -9.98 2.68
CA ALA A 36 -8.21 -10.50 1.34
C ALA A 36 -7.45 -9.70 0.26
N ILE A 37 -7.49 -8.36 0.33
CA ILE A 37 -6.78 -7.48 -0.62
C ILE A 37 -5.26 -7.70 -0.54
N ILE A 38 -4.73 -7.75 0.68
CA ILE A 38 -3.30 -7.97 0.93
C ILE A 38 -2.88 -9.36 0.45
N GLY A 39 -3.69 -10.39 0.74
CA GLY A 39 -3.42 -11.78 0.36
C GLY A 39 -3.45 -11.99 -1.16
N PHE A 40 -4.39 -11.38 -1.87
CA PHE A 40 -4.44 -11.46 -3.32
C PHE A 40 -3.25 -10.72 -3.96
N SER A 41 -2.93 -9.53 -3.47
CA SER A 41 -1.79 -8.75 -3.97
C SER A 41 -0.45 -9.44 -3.70
N SER A 42 -0.30 -10.11 -2.56
CA SER A 42 0.92 -10.86 -2.21
C SER A 42 1.09 -12.12 -3.06
N ALA A 43 0.00 -12.80 -3.44
CA ALA A 43 0.05 -13.92 -4.38
C ALA A 43 0.61 -13.49 -5.74
N ILE A 44 0.20 -12.32 -6.25
CA ILE A 44 0.75 -11.74 -7.48
C ILE A 44 2.25 -11.43 -7.32
N ALA A 45 2.64 -10.82 -6.19
CA ALA A 45 4.03 -10.51 -5.90
C ALA A 45 4.92 -11.76 -5.81
N ALA A 46 4.39 -12.88 -5.33
CA ALA A 46 5.12 -14.15 -5.20
C ALA A 46 5.57 -14.72 -6.56
N TYR A 47 4.84 -14.47 -7.66
CA TYR A 47 5.28 -14.87 -9.01
C TYR A 47 6.61 -14.23 -9.40
N GLY A 48 6.95 -13.05 -8.84
CA GLY A 48 8.24 -12.40 -9.02
C GLY A 48 9.42 -13.26 -8.56
N ALA A 49 9.25 -14.11 -7.54
CA ALA A 49 10.31 -14.95 -7.01
C ALA A 49 10.78 -16.04 -8.00
N PHE A 50 9.89 -16.52 -8.87
CA PHE A 50 10.24 -17.43 -9.96
C PHE A 50 10.74 -16.70 -11.21
N PHE A 51 10.24 -15.49 -11.43
CA PHE A 51 10.59 -14.69 -12.60
C PHE A 51 12.07 -14.28 -12.61
N ILE A 52 12.64 -13.98 -11.43
CA ILE A 52 14.04 -13.55 -11.31
C ILE A 52 15.05 -14.63 -11.78
N PRO A 53 15.08 -15.84 -11.19
CA PRO A 53 16.05 -16.86 -11.58
C PRO A 53 15.85 -17.34 -13.03
N LYS A 54 14.61 -17.42 -13.53
CA LYS A 54 14.34 -17.73 -14.95
C LYS A 54 14.88 -16.66 -15.89
N SER A 55 14.68 -15.39 -15.56
CA SER A 55 15.16 -14.28 -16.39
C SER A 55 16.69 -14.24 -16.47
N TYR A 56 17.38 -14.49 -15.36
CA TYR A 56 18.85 -14.62 -15.37
C TYR A 56 19.33 -15.81 -16.21
N GLY A 57 18.70 -16.98 -16.06
CA GLY A 57 19.04 -18.17 -16.86
C GLY A 57 18.84 -17.96 -18.35
N THR A 58 17.73 -17.32 -18.75
CA THR A 58 17.45 -16.96 -20.15
C THR A 58 18.41 -15.89 -20.68
N SER A 59 18.78 -14.89 -19.87
CA SER A 59 19.76 -13.85 -20.25
C SER A 59 21.14 -14.47 -20.52
N ILE A 60 21.62 -15.34 -19.63
CA ILE A 60 22.94 -16.00 -19.79
C ILE A 60 22.93 -16.92 -21.00
N GLY A 61 21.83 -17.67 -21.22
CA GLY A 61 21.71 -18.59 -22.35
C GLY A 61 21.63 -17.93 -23.73
N LEU A 62 21.09 -16.70 -23.83
CA LEU A 62 20.90 -16.00 -25.10
C LEU A 62 21.95 -14.93 -25.39
N THR A 63 22.45 -14.23 -24.36
CA THR A 63 23.33 -13.06 -24.53
C THR A 63 24.73 -13.27 -23.96
N GLY A 64 25.01 -14.42 -23.35
CA GLY A 64 26.31 -14.74 -22.76
C GLY A 64 26.58 -14.06 -21.40
N GLY A 65 25.63 -13.28 -20.88
CA GLY A 65 25.77 -12.58 -19.60
C GLY A 65 24.44 -12.13 -18.99
N PRO A 66 24.46 -11.60 -17.75
CA PRO A 66 23.26 -11.19 -17.01
C PRO A 66 22.70 -9.81 -17.42
N GLN A 67 23.34 -9.13 -18.37
CA GLN A 67 23.04 -7.73 -18.72
C GLN A 67 21.60 -7.54 -19.21
N ALA A 68 21.05 -8.46 -20.02
CA ALA A 68 19.68 -8.36 -20.51
C ALA A 68 18.64 -8.50 -19.39
N ALA A 69 18.89 -9.36 -18.40
CA ALA A 69 18.03 -9.47 -17.21
C ALA A 69 18.03 -8.17 -16.38
N LEU A 70 19.20 -7.53 -16.23
CA LEU A 70 19.31 -6.26 -15.48
C LEU A 70 18.54 -5.12 -16.16
N VAL A 71 18.59 -5.01 -17.50
CA VAL A 71 17.80 -4.02 -18.24
C VAL A 71 16.31 -4.30 -18.11
N ALA A 72 15.89 -5.57 -18.14
CA ALA A 72 14.49 -5.94 -17.93
C ALA A 72 13.98 -5.55 -16.54
N PHE A 73 14.76 -5.80 -15.47
CA PHE A 73 14.40 -5.34 -14.11
C PHE A 73 14.37 -3.82 -14.01
N LEU A 74 15.31 -3.12 -14.65
CA LEU A 74 15.33 -1.66 -14.66
C LEU A 74 14.06 -1.09 -15.33
N ILE A 75 13.66 -1.63 -16.49
CA ILE A 75 12.42 -1.23 -17.17
C ILE A 75 11.22 -1.49 -16.25
N PHE A 76 11.16 -2.68 -15.61
CA PHE A 76 10.10 -2.99 -14.67
C PHE A 76 10.03 -1.99 -13.51
N TYR A 77 11.15 -1.64 -12.89
CA TYR A 77 11.17 -0.62 -11.83
C TYR A 77 10.72 0.76 -12.32
N ILE A 78 11.16 1.19 -13.50
CA ILE A 78 10.72 2.46 -14.10
C ILE A 78 9.21 2.44 -14.35
N THR A 79 8.64 1.34 -14.84
CA THR A 79 7.18 1.24 -15.02
C THR A 79 6.43 1.30 -13.69
N CYS A 80 6.94 0.64 -12.64
CA CYS A 80 6.35 0.67 -11.31
C CYS A 80 6.39 2.09 -10.71
N LEU A 81 7.51 2.80 -10.89
CA LEU A 81 7.62 4.22 -10.53
C LEU A 81 6.68 5.09 -11.34
N ALA A 82 6.53 4.86 -12.65
CA ALA A 82 5.61 5.61 -13.49
C ALA A 82 4.15 5.39 -13.08
N ILE A 83 3.76 4.17 -12.72
CA ILE A 83 2.43 3.85 -12.18
C ILE A 83 2.22 4.54 -10.83
N THR A 84 3.19 4.44 -9.92
CA THR A 84 3.13 5.11 -8.61
C THR A 84 3.03 6.62 -8.80
N TRP A 85 3.81 7.18 -9.73
CA TRP A 85 3.72 8.58 -10.10
C TRP A 85 2.33 8.90 -10.65
N TRP A 86 1.82 8.11 -11.58
CA TRP A 86 0.50 8.33 -12.19
C TRP A 86 -0.65 8.32 -11.17
N PHE A 87 -0.65 7.36 -10.25
CA PHE A 87 -1.73 7.22 -9.26
C PHE A 87 -1.54 8.13 -8.02
N TYR A 88 -0.30 8.44 -7.65
CA TYR A 88 0.00 9.08 -6.36
C TYR A 88 0.48 10.53 -6.47
N THR A 89 1.19 10.90 -7.54
CA THR A 89 1.74 12.26 -7.72
C THR A 89 1.19 12.99 -8.95
N ARG A 90 0.64 12.30 -9.95
CA ARG A 90 0.00 12.90 -11.14
C ARG A 90 -1.47 13.18 -10.86
N ARG A 91 -1.69 14.22 -10.08
CA ARG A 91 -2.80 15.17 -10.25
C ARG A 91 -2.33 16.50 -9.67
N GLY A 92 -2.83 17.61 -10.17
CA GLY A 92 -2.61 18.91 -9.51
C GLY A 92 -2.97 18.82 -8.02
N GLY A 93 -1.95 18.75 -7.16
CA GLY A 93 -2.09 18.61 -5.71
C GLY A 93 -2.11 17.16 -5.26
N GLY A 94 -0.94 16.63 -4.88
CA GLY A 94 -0.79 15.28 -4.35
C GLY A 94 -1.51 15.07 -3.02
N LEU A 95 -2.04 13.86 -2.84
CA LEU A 95 -2.67 13.36 -1.61
C LEU A 95 -1.74 13.52 -0.37
N LEU A 96 -0.43 13.57 -0.56
CA LEU A 96 0.55 13.85 0.49
C LEU A 96 0.37 15.25 1.09
N HIS A 97 0.06 16.25 0.25
CA HIS A 97 -0.11 17.65 0.67
C HIS A 97 -1.48 17.91 1.35
N ASP A 98 -2.49 17.07 1.07
CA ASP A 98 -3.80 17.10 1.72
C ASP A 98 -3.79 16.38 3.08
N ILE A 99 -3.01 15.29 3.19
CA ILE A 99 -2.81 14.56 4.45
C ILE A 99 -1.97 15.39 5.43
N GLU A 100 -0.91 16.08 4.98
CA GLU A 100 -0.12 16.99 5.83
C GLU A 100 -0.91 18.22 6.33
N ARG A 101 -1.94 18.67 5.60
CA ARG A 101 -2.83 19.76 6.07
C ARG A 101 -3.98 19.27 6.96
N GLY A 102 -4.41 18.02 6.82
CA GLY A 102 -5.47 17.41 7.64
C GLY A 102 -5.03 17.01 9.05
N ILE A 103 -3.72 16.82 9.27
CA ILE A 103 -3.13 16.59 10.60
C ILE A 103 -2.72 17.95 11.17
N SER A 104 -3.70 18.80 11.46
CA SER A 104 -3.46 19.81 12.49
C SER A 104 -3.13 19.03 13.78
N PRO A 105 -2.02 19.35 14.47
CA PRO A 105 -1.71 18.70 15.74
C PRO A 105 -2.93 18.92 16.63
N ALA A 106 -3.59 17.84 17.01
CA ALA A 106 -4.64 17.89 18.02
C ALA A 106 -4.06 18.68 19.19
N LYS A 107 -4.68 19.83 19.47
CA LYS A 107 -4.36 20.72 20.58
C LYS A 107 -4.06 19.84 21.80
N PRO A 108 -2.88 19.96 22.45
CA PRO A 108 -2.59 19.20 23.65
C PRO A 108 -3.75 19.39 24.62
N ALA A 109 -4.44 18.30 24.95
CA ALA A 109 -5.46 18.31 25.97
C ALA A 109 -4.79 18.79 27.26
N ALA A 110 -5.24 19.95 27.73
CA ALA A 110 -4.76 20.57 28.96
C ALA A 110 -4.90 19.58 30.12
N PRO A 111 -3.96 19.56 31.07
CA PRO A 111 -4.00 18.64 32.20
C PRO A 111 -5.27 18.88 33.01
N ALA A 112 -6.08 17.84 33.15
CA ALA A 112 -7.24 17.84 34.04
C ALA A 112 -6.73 18.02 35.47
N THR A 113 -6.86 19.25 35.98
CA THR A 113 -6.87 19.55 37.40
C THR A 113 -7.97 18.71 38.05
N GLN A 114 -7.59 17.73 38.86
CA GLN A 114 -8.50 17.10 39.82
C GLN A 114 -8.56 18.00 41.06
N PRO A 115 -9.73 18.56 41.43
CA PRO A 115 -9.91 19.18 42.73
C PRO A 115 -10.34 18.15 43.77
N VAL A 116 -9.55 18.12 44.86
CA VAL A 116 -9.79 17.71 46.27
C VAL A 116 -10.45 16.37 46.58
#